data_AF-A0A1H3HXS0-F1
#
_entry.id   AF-A0A1H3HXS0-F1
#
_cell.length_a   1.000
_cell.length_b   1.000
_cell.length_c   1.000
_cell.angle_alpha   90.00
_cell.angle_beta   90.00
_cell.angle_gamma   90.00
#
_symmetry.space_group_name_H-M   'P 1'
#
loop_
_entity.id
_entity.type
_entity.pdbx_description
1 polymer ?
#
loop_
_entity_poly.entity_id
_entity_poly.type
_entity_poly.pdbx_seq_one_letter_code
_entity_poly.pdbx_strand_id
1 'polypeptide(L)'
;QAGQQVVLEAGDELTLNAGGSFLKVDGGGITIGGPSVKVNAGGSPGSGTGQSAQAPLRPGEAGEETHEAIEPITHEALLSASAEEASVVQLCQKQSDGSCPLADCPCRNRSD
;
A
#
# COMPACT_ATOMS: atom_id res chain seq x y z
N GLN A 1 -13.41 17.55 12.19
CA GLN A 1 -14.23 18.77 12.10
C GLN A 1 -14.86 18.80 10.72
N ALA A 2 -16.15 18.48 10.62
CA ALA A 2 -16.89 18.57 9.36
C ALA A 2 -17.03 20.06 8.98
N GLY A 3 -16.72 20.41 7.74
CA GLY A 3 -16.61 21.79 7.27
C GLY A 3 -17.96 22.52 7.23
N GLN A 4 -17.90 23.85 7.40
CA GLN A 4 -19.07 24.72 7.24
C GLN A 4 -19.58 24.62 5.78
N GLN A 5 -20.84 24.25 5.60
CA GLN A 5 -21.52 24.35 4.32
C GLN A 5 -22.14 25.74 4.20
N VAL A 6 -21.89 26.42 3.08
CA VAL A 6 -22.51 27.71 2.74
C VAL A 6 -23.28 27.53 1.43
N VAL A 7 -24.54 27.91 1.43
CA VAL A 7 -25.42 27.92 0.24
C VAL A 7 -25.78 29.37 -0.04
N LEU A 8 -25.58 29.81 -1.28
CA LEU A 8 -25.85 31.17 -1.74
C LEU A 8 -26.92 31.09 -2.84
N GLU A 9 -28.08 31.69 -2.59
CA GLU A 9 -29.18 31.75 -3.55
C GLU A 9 -29.26 33.16 -4.16
N ALA A 10 -29.36 33.21 -5.48
CA ALA A 10 -29.55 34.44 -6.24
C ALA A 10 -30.67 34.24 -7.28
N GLY A 11 -31.39 35.31 -7.58
CA GLY A 11 -32.53 35.27 -8.51
C GLY A 11 -32.07 35.12 -9.97
N ASP A 12 -31.61 36.22 -10.57
CA ASP A 12 -31.22 36.24 -11.98
C ASP A 12 -29.70 36.08 -12.19
N GLU A 13 -28.88 36.63 -11.29
CA GLU A 13 -27.42 36.63 -11.40
C GLU A 13 -26.75 36.64 -10.01
N LEU A 14 -25.66 35.89 -9.85
CA LEU A 14 -24.73 35.97 -8.71
C LEU A 14 -23.35 36.43 -9.20
N THR A 15 -22.85 37.56 -8.67
CA THR A 15 -21.52 38.08 -8.98
C THR A 15 -20.64 38.19 -7.73
N LEU A 16 -19.47 37.55 -7.76
CA LEU A 16 -18.39 37.68 -6.78
C LEU A 16 -17.29 38.56 -7.39
N ASN A 17 -16.90 39.65 -6.72
CA ASN A 17 -15.84 40.54 -7.18
C ASN A 17 -14.77 40.70 -6.09
N ALA A 18 -13.50 40.50 -6.44
CA ALA A 18 -12.37 40.72 -5.56
C ALA A 18 -11.13 41.14 -6.36
N GLY A 19 -10.53 42.28 -6.00
CA GLY A 19 -9.23 42.71 -6.54
C GLY A 19 -9.18 42.83 -8.06
N GLY A 20 -10.28 43.25 -8.71
CA GLY A 20 -10.37 43.36 -10.17
C GLY A 20 -10.59 42.04 -10.91
N SER A 21 -10.78 40.94 -10.17
CA SER A 21 -11.26 39.67 -10.70
C SER A 21 -12.74 39.49 -10.34
N PHE A 22 -13.50 38.80 -11.20
CA PHE A 22 -14.90 38.52 -10.97
C PHE A 22 -15.29 37.11 -11.42
N LEU A 23 -16.31 36.56 -10.75
CA LEU A 23 -17.04 35.36 -11.13
C LEU A 23 -18.52 35.71 -11.17
N LYS A 24 -19.18 35.40 -12.27
CA LYS A 24 -20.59 35.72 -12.54
C LYS A 24 -21.33 34.46 -12.94
N VAL A 25 -22.48 34.22 -12.33
CA VAL A 25 -23.37 33.08 -12.63
C VAL A 25 -24.72 33.64 -13.01
N ASP A 26 -25.18 33.36 -14.21
CA ASP A 26 -26.48 33.77 -14.74
C ASP A 26 -27.14 32.64 -15.54
N GLY A 27 -28.31 32.90 -16.12
CA GLY A 27 -29.03 31.92 -16.96
C GLY A 27 -28.27 31.45 -18.21
N GLY A 28 -27.21 32.15 -18.63
CA GLY A 28 -26.31 31.77 -19.72
C GLY A 28 -25.09 30.96 -19.27
N GLY A 29 -24.83 30.83 -17.96
CA GLY A 29 -23.78 30.00 -17.40
C GLY A 29 -22.83 30.75 -16.46
N ILE A 30 -21.57 30.30 -16.43
CA ILE A 30 -20.53 30.83 -15.55
C ILE A 30 -19.52 31.65 -16.36
N THR A 31 -19.33 32.91 -16.00
CA THR A 31 -18.30 33.81 -16.55
C THR A 31 -17.24 34.10 -15.50
N ILE A 32 -15.96 33.96 -15.85
CA ILE A 32 -14.82 34.24 -14.96
C ILE A 32 -13.89 35.23 -15.68
N GLY A 33 -13.50 36.31 -15.01
CA GLY A 33 -12.59 37.32 -15.58
C GLY A 33 -11.61 37.87 -14.54
N GLY A 34 -10.39 38.15 -14.97
CA GLY A 34 -9.34 38.72 -14.11
C GLY A 34 -7.95 38.62 -14.75
N PRO A 35 -6.90 39.21 -14.14
CA PRO A 35 -5.54 39.20 -14.67
C PRO A 35 -4.93 37.81 -14.84
N SER A 36 -5.39 36.84 -14.06
CA SER A 36 -4.98 35.43 -14.15
C SER A 36 -6.13 34.54 -13.71
N VAL A 37 -6.53 33.59 -14.56
CA VAL A 37 -7.57 32.61 -14.28
C VAL A 37 -6.95 31.22 -14.24
N LYS A 38 -7.01 30.58 -13.07
CA LYS A 38 -6.43 29.26 -12.82
C LYS A 38 -7.56 28.23 -12.67
N VAL A 39 -7.84 27.48 -13.73
CA VAL A 39 -8.83 26.40 -13.72
C VAL A 39 -8.11 25.08 -13.49
N ASN A 40 -8.51 24.32 -12.47
CA ASN A 40 -7.91 23.02 -12.12
C ASN A 40 -6.38 23.07 -11.92
N ALA A 41 -5.85 24.21 -11.48
CA ALA A 41 -4.41 24.45 -11.39
C ALA A 41 -3.77 23.87 -10.11
N GLY A 42 -4.19 22.67 -9.71
CA GLY A 42 -3.73 22.01 -8.50
C GLY A 42 -3.62 20.50 -8.68
N GLY A 43 -2.50 19.94 -8.22
CA GLY A 43 -2.21 18.52 -8.29
C GLY A 43 -1.58 18.11 -9.62
N SER A 44 -0.28 17.84 -9.59
CA SER A 44 0.37 17.05 -10.65
C SER A 44 0.45 15.60 -10.16
N PRO A 45 0.28 14.59 -11.04
CA PRO A 45 0.63 13.23 -10.68
C PRO A 45 2.08 13.21 -10.19
N GLY A 46 2.35 12.45 -9.12
CA GLY A 46 3.72 12.21 -8.68
C GLY A 46 4.51 11.47 -9.78
N SER A 47 5.81 11.75 -9.87
CA SER A 47 6.69 11.02 -10.78
C SER A 47 7.08 9.68 -10.18
N GLY A 48 6.71 8.57 -10.83
CA GLY A 48 7.24 7.24 -10.51
C GLY A 48 8.58 6.98 -11.22
N THR A 49 9.45 6.16 -10.64
CA THR A 49 10.78 5.83 -11.20
C THR A 49 10.74 4.83 -12.38
N GLY A 50 9.55 4.38 -12.80
CA GLY A 50 9.40 3.28 -13.76
C GLY A 50 9.76 1.92 -13.17
N GLN A 51 9.42 0.85 -13.89
CA GLN A 51 9.76 -0.52 -13.52
C GLN A 51 11.21 -0.81 -13.94
N SER A 52 12.08 -1.23 -13.02
CA SER A 52 13.47 -1.62 -13.31
C SER A 52 13.58 -3.13 -13.60
N ALA A 53 12.71 -3.63 -14.49
CA ALA A 53 12.75 -5.04 -14.88
C ALA A 53 14.04 -5.34 -15.64
N GLN A 54 14.75 -6.39 -15.24
CA GLN A 54 15.93 -6.87 -15.96
C GLN A 54 15.48 -7.64 -17.20
N ALA A 55 16.20 -7.47 -18.31
CA ALA A 55 16.01 -8.28 -19.49
C ALA A 55 16.49 -9.72 -19.22
N PRO A 56 15.88 -10.74 -19.86
CA PRO A 56 16.37 -12.11 -19.74
C PRO A 56 17.80 -12.22 -20.26
N LEU A 57 18.59 -13.09 -19.63
CA LEU A 57 19.93 -13.44 -20.08
C LEU A 57 19.86 -14.17 -21.43
N ARG A 58 20.93 -14.12 -22.23
CA ARG A 58 20.99 -14.87 -23.49
C ARG A 58 21.15 -16.36 -23.23
N PRO A 59 20.75 -17.22 -24.19
CA PRO A 59 21.03 -18.66 -24.10
C PRO A 59 22.52 -18.92 -23.90
N GLY A 60 22.87 -19.72 -22.87
CA GLY A 60 24.25 -20.05 -22.52
C GLY A 60 24.95 -19.07 -21.56
N GLU A 61 24.34 -17.92 -21.26
CA GLU A 61 24.83 -16.96 -20.25
C GLU A 61 24.13 -17.09 -18.90
N ALA A 62 23.04 -17.87 -18.83
CA ALA A 62 22.39 -18.20 -17.57
C ALA A 62 23.26 -19.16 -16.75
N GLY A 63 23.48 -18.84 -15.48
CA GLY A 63 24.15 -19.75 -14.54
C GLY A 63 23.27 -20.94 -14.19
N GLU A 64 23.88 -22.01 -13.66
CA GLU A 64 23.11 -23.05 -12.98
C GLU A 64 22.51 -22.47 -11.70
N GLU A 65 21.18 -22.48 -11.63
CA GLU A 65 20.44 -22.16 -10.42
C GLU A 65 20.72 -23.28 -9.40
N THR A 66 21.35 -22.93 -8.28
CA THR A 66 21.50 -23.86 -7.17
C THR A 66 20.25 -23.80 -6.31
N HIS A 67 19.63 -24.97 -6.09
CA HIS A 67 18.49 -25.09 -5.21
C HIS A 67 18.84 -26.01 -4.06
N GLU A 68 18.54 -25.56 -2.84
CA GLU A 68 18.50 -26.44 -1.68
C GLU A 68 17.23 -27.27 -1.80
N ALA A 69 17.37 -28.60 -1.89
CA ALA A 69 16.20 -29.48 -1.84
C ALA A 69 15.59 -29.40 -0.44
N ILE A 70 14.39 -28.81 -0.33
CA ILE A 70 13.64 -28.82 0.92
C ILE A 70 13.07 -30.24 1.10
N GLU A 71 13.48 -30.91 2.17
CA GLU A 71 12.89 -32.20 2.51
C GLU A 71 11.39 -32.07 2.76
N PRO A 72 10.57 -33.01 2.23
CA PRO A 72 9.14 -32.97 2.43
C PRO A 72 8.78 -33.10 3.91
N ILE A 73 7.77 -32.35 4.34
CA ILE A 73 7.22 -32.45 5.70
C ILE A 73 6.66 -33.86 5.89
N THR A 74 7.08 -34.55 6.95
CA THR A 74 6.54 -35.88 7.28
C THR A 74 5.12 -35.78 7.83
N HIS A 75 4.33 -36.84 7.64
CA HIS A 75 2.96 -36.90 8.15
C HIS A 75 2.90 -36.67 9.67
N GLU A 76 3.87 -37.20 10.42
CA GLU A 76 3.98 -37.03 11.87
C GLU A 76 4.23 -35.57 12.26
N ALA A 77 5.10 -34.86 11.53
CA ALA A 77 5.34 -33.44 11.77
C ALA A 77 4.08 -32.59 11.51
N LEU A 78 3.27 -32.96 10.50
CA LEU A 78 2.00 -32.29 10.21
C LEU A 78 0.93 -32.58 11.26
N LEU A 79 0.85 -33.83 11.76
CA LEU A 79 -0.02 -34.21 12.87
C LEU A 79 0.29 -33.40 14.13
N SER A 80 1.57 -33.29 14.51
CA SER A 80 1.97 -32.48 15.66
C SER A 80 1.64 -31.00 15.46
N ALA A 81 1.87 -30.44 14.26
CA ALA A 81 1.49 -29.06 13.94
C ALA A 81 -0.03 -28.81 14.06
N SER A 82 -0.83 -29.77 13.62
CA SER A 82 -2.30 -29.69 13.67
C SER A 82 -2.85 -29.79 15.09
N ALA A 83 -2.23 -30.62 15.95
CA ALA A 83 -2.59 -30.73 17.36
C ALA A 83 -2.30 -29.44 18.15
N GLU A 84 -1.39 -28.61 17.64
CA GLU A 84 -1.02 -27.32 18.23
C GLU A 84 -1.58 -26.11 17.46
N GLU A 85 -2.51 -26.31 16.51
CA GLU A 85 -3.12 -25.26 15.66
C GLU A 85 -2.10 -24.32 14.97
N ALA A 86 -0.88 -24.81 14.74
CA ALA A 86 0.19 -24.03 14.13
C ALA A 86 0.15 -24.17 12.60
N SER A 87 -0.01 -23.05 11.88
CA SER A 87 0.01 -23.02 10.41
C SER A 87 1.43 -23.10 9.81
N VAL A 88 2.47 -22.91 10.63
CA VAL A 88 3.90 -23.16 10.33
C VAL A 88 4.59 -23.57 11.63
N VAL A 89 5.33 -24.68 11.65
CA VAL A 89 6.12 -25.10 12.82
C VAL A 89 7.46 -24.36 12.82
N GLN A 90 7.62 -23.38 13.71
CA GLN A 90 8.94 -22.85 14.02
C GLN A 90 9.62 -23.82 15.00
N LEU A 91 10.58 -24.61 14.51
CA LEU A 91 11.42 -25.46 15.36
C LEU A 91 12.34 -24.57 16.21
N CYS A 92 11.93 -24.24 17.43
CA CYS A 92 12.78 -23.50 18.38
C CYS A 92 14.09 -24.26 18.60
N GLN A 93 15.21 -23.79 18.00
CA GLN A 93 16.59 -24.26 18.22
C GLN A 93 16.76 -25.79 18.26
N LYS A 94 15.99 -26.56 17.48
CA LYS A 94 16.16 -28.02 17.41
C LYS A 94 17.50 -28.32 16.77
N GLN A 95 18.39 -28.92 17.55
CA GLN A 95 19.70 -29.34 17.06
C GLN A 95 19.54 -30.54 16.13
N SER A 96 20.58 -30.83 15.34
CA SER A 96 20.60 -31.96 14.40
C SER A 96 20.50 -33.33 15.08
N ASP A 97 20.70 -33.41 16.39
CA ASP A 97 20.51 -34.62 17.21
C ASP A 97 19.08 -34.76 17.79
N GLY A 98 18.20 -33.80 17.51
CA GLY A 98 16.82 -33.79 17.99
C GLY A 98 16.63 -33.24 19.40
N SER A 99 17.70 -32.82 20.08
CA SER A 99 17.61 -32.17 21.39
C SER A 99 17.18 -30.70 21.26
N CYS A 100 16.47 -30.20 22.28
CA CYS A 100 16.17 -28.79 22.43
C CYS A 100 16.73 -28.32 23.78
N PRO A 101 17.73 -27.42 23.81
CA PRO A 101 18.41 -27.02 25.05
C PRO A 101 17.58 -26.06 25.92
N LEU A 102 16.44 -25.59 25.42
CA LEU A 102 15.54 -24.68 26.13
C LEU A 102 14.25 -25.42 26.50
N ALA A 103 13.98 -25.54 27.79
CA ALA A 103 12.72 -26.09 28.30
C ALA A 103 11.53 -25.11 28.07
N ASP A 104 11.81 -23.81 28.05
CA ASP A 104 10.84 -22.75 27.78
C ASP A 104 11.23 -22.02 26.49
N CYS A 105 10.41 -22.10 25.44
CA CYS A 105 10.63 -21.29 24.23
C CYS A 105 10.16 -19.84 24.52
N PRO A 106 11.07 -18.86 24.61
CA PRO A 106 10.76 -17.53 25.16
C PRO A 106 9.76 -16.71 24.32
N CYS A 107 9.40 -17.17 23.12
CA CYS A 107 8.39 -16.55 22.27
C CYS A 107 6.94 -16.97 22.61
N ARG A 108 6.72 -17.95 23.49
CA ARG A 108 5.38 -18.42 23.88
C ARG A 108 4.80 -17.78 25.15
N ASN A 109 5.58 -17.02 25.92
CA ASN A 109 5.04 -16.26 27.07
C ASN A 109 4.49 -14.91 26.61
N ARG A 110 3.31 -14.95 26.00
CA ARG A 110 2.45 -13.77 25.90
C ARG A 110 1.56 -13.73 27.15
N SER A 111 2.03 -12.99 28.16
CA SER A 111 1.14 -12.42 29.15
C SER A 111 0.66 -11.06 28.60
N ASP A 112 -0.64 -10.99 28.32
CA ASP A 112 -1.46 -9.85 27.86
C ASP A 112 -1.24 -9.32 26.42
#